data_AF-A0A2Z6NLN3-F1
#
_entry.id   AF-A0A2Z6NLN3-F1
#
_cell.length_a   1.000
_cell.length_b   1.000
_cell.length_c   1.000
_cell.angle_alpha   90.00
_cell.angle_beta   90.00
_cell.angle_gamma   90.00
#
_symmetry.space_group_name_H-M   'P 1'
#
loop_
_entity.id
_entity.type
_entity.pdbx_description
1 polymer ?
#
loop_
_entity_poly.entity_id
_entity_poly.type
_entity_poly.pdbx_seq_one_letter_code
_entity_poly.pdbx_strand_id
1 'polypeptide(L)'
;MLQGYAEIDPSFITQYFNQLRKKWLIYNNQGAFNTIEFNKSYENPIISIGWTKLAESFQLPNNVEIELSYYGKNLFEVIAVKEASLPTTINPFHSRSIHPRLTKTFDFILNIGQIDCAELLLPPALGNYLQHNDYQQLLLCGDNNKKATVQNWLT
;
A
#
# COMPACT_ATOMS: atom_id res chain seq x y z
N MET A 1 15.06 4.50 -8.32
CA MET A 1 14.88 5.06 -6.96
C MET A 1 14.51 3.92 -6.04
N LEU A 2 15.16 3.78 -4.88
CA LEU A 2 14.80 2.80 -3.86
C LEU A 2 13.45 3.20 -3.25
N GLN A 3 12.48 2.29 -3.17
CA GLN A 3 11.20 2.57 -2.50
C GLN A 3 11.46 2.69 -1.00
N GLY A 4 11.24 3.87 -0.41
CA GLY A 4 11.49 4.16 1.00
C GLY A 4 10.47 3.57 1.97
N TYR A 5 9.63 2.66 1.51
CA TYR A 5 8.61 1.97 2.28
C TYR A 5 8.34 0.56 1.72
N ALA A 6 7.70 -0.28 2.52
CA ALA A 6 7.16 -1.57 2.12
C ALA A 6 5.64 -1.60 2.25
N GLU A 7 4.97 -2.25 1.30
CA GLU A 7 3.53 -2.51 1.33
C GLU A 7 3.26 -3.88 1.96
N ILE A 8 2.19 -3.99 2.75
CA ILE A 8 1.83 -5.20 3.49
C ILE A 8 0.57 -5.80 2.88
N ASP A 9 0.42 -7.13 2.89
CA ASP A 9 -0.83 -7.75 2.45
C ASP A 9 -2.01 -7.30 3.34
N PRO A 10 -3.05 -6.64 2.77
CA PRO A 10 -4.22 -6.20 3.54
C PRO A 10 -5.01 -7.34 4.21
N SER A 11 -4.93 -8.56 3.69
CA SER A 11 -5.61 -9.72 4.28
C SER A 11 -5.02 -10.08 5.66
N PHE A 12 -3.69 -10.05 5.79
CA PHE A 12 -3.00 -10.23 7.08
C PHE A 12 -3.44 -9.16 8.09
N ILE A 13 -3.50 -7.91 7.65
CA ILE A 13 -3.92 -6.79 8.49
C ILE A 13 -5.37 -6.97 8.94
N THR A 14 -6.27 -7.34 8.04
CA THR A 14 -7.68 -7.59 8.36
C THR A 14 -7.84 -8.64 9.45
N GLN A 15 -7.08 -9.73 9.37
CA GLN A 15 -7.13 -10.84 10.33
C GLN A 15 -6.55 -10.47 11.70
N TYR A 16 -5.44 -9.73 11.75
CA TYR A 16 -4.68 -9.51 12.98
C TYR A 16 -4.70 -8.07 13.51
N PHE A 17 -5.45 -7.14 12.90
CA PHE A 17 -5.38 -5.70 13.18
C PHE A 17 -5.39 -5.35 14.66
N ASN A 18 -6.31 -5.94 15.44
CA ASN A 18 -6.49 -5.63 16.86
C ASN A 18 -5.32 -6.10 17.73
N GLN A 19 -4.57 -7.10 17.27
CA GLN A 19 -3.40 -7.63 17.96
C GLN A 19 -2.11 -6.87 17.58
N LEU A 20 -2.08 -6.32 16.37
CA LEU A 20 -0.96 -5.57 15.84
C LEU A 20 -0.86 -4.19 16.47
N ARG A 21 0.31 -3.90 17.04
CA ARG A 21 0.77 -2.58 17.46
C ARG A 21 1.51 -1.90 16.30
N LYS A 22 1.81 -0.62 16.44
CA LYS A 22 2.57 0.14 15.43
C LYS A 22 4.01 -0.36 15.27
N LYS A 23 4.69 -0.68 16.38
CA LYS A 23 6.09 -1.11 16.36
C LYS A 23 6.19 -2.63 16.27
N TRP A 24 6.90 -3.12 15.27
CA TRP A 24 7.18 -4.54 15.07
C TRP A 24 8.66 -4.82 15.26
N LEU A 25 8.94 -5.98 15.81
CA LEU A 25 10.28 -6.50 16.02
C LEU A 25 10.52 -7.61 14.99
N ILE A 26 11.43 -7.37 14.05
CA ILE A 26 11.80 -8.31 13.00
C ILE A 26 13.15 -8.92 13.36
N TYR A 27 13.23 -10.24 13.48
CA TYR A 27 14.50 -10.92 13.69
C TYR A 27 14.96 -11.66 12.43
N ASN A 28 16.27 -11.81 12.32
CA ASN A 28 16.90 -12.64 11.30
C ASN A 28 17.41 -13.96 11.90
N ASN A 29 17.73 -14.89 11.02
CA ASN A 29 18.39 -16.16 11.33
C ASN A 29 19.78 -16.00 12.01
N GLN A 30 20.33 -14.79 12.07
CA GLN A 30 21.58 -14.45 12.77
C GLN A 30 21.34 -13.92 14.20
N GLY A 31 20.08 -13.85 14.66
CA GLY A 31 19.71 -13.41 16.00
C GLY A 31 19.67 -11.89 16.20
N ALA A 32 19.85 -11.10 15.13
CA ALA A 32 19.75 -9.64 15.19
C ALA A 32 18.29 -9.19 15.09
N PHE A 33 17.92 -8.17 15.87
CA PHE A 33 16.59 -7.58 15.88
C PHE A 33 16.59 -6.20 15.24
N ASN A 34 15.64 -5.97 14.34
CA ASN A 34 15.34 -4.69 13.75
C ASN A 34 13.93 -4.24 14.16
N THR A 35 13.78 -2.96 14.47
CA THR A 35 12.46 -2.38 14.77
C THR A 35 11.96 -1.60 13.57
N ILE A 36 10.71 -1.84 13.18
CA ILE A 36 10.01 -1.12 12.13
C ILE A 36 8.68 -0.56 12.64
N GLU A 37 8.12 0.43 11.93
CA GLU A 37 6.80 0.98 12.26
C GLU A 37 5.78 0.79 11.13
N PHE A 38 4.75 0.01 11.44
CA PHE A 38 3.53 -0.12 10.66
C PHE A 38 2.60 1.08 10.92
N ASN A 39 2.04 1.65 9.85
CA ASN A 39 1.18 2.83 9.91
C ASN A 39 -0.22 2.61 10.52
N LYS A 40 -0.58 1.38 10.90
CA LYS A 40 -1.89 1.05 11.51
C LYS A 40 -3.10 1.35 10.59
N SER A 41 -2.94 1.22 9.28
CA SER A 41 -3.99 1.41 8.27
C SER A 41 -4.57 0.08 7.79
N TYR A 42 -5.89 0.02 7.55
CA TYR A 42 -6.54 -1.10 6.83
C TYR A 42 -6.44 -0.95 5.31
N GLU A 43 -6.57 0.29 4.83
CA GLU A 43 -6.72 0.59 3.40
C GLU A 43 -5.38 0.56 2.66
N ASN A 44 -4.34 1.11 3.29
CA ASN A 44 -3.00 1.18 2.72
C ASN A 44 -1.97 0.85 3.80
N PRO A 45 -1.85 -0.43 4.17
CA PRO A 45 -0.94 -0.85 5.22
C PRO A 45 0.51 -0.81 4.71
N ILE A 46 1.31 0.05 5.32
CA ILE A 46 2.72 0.25 4.93
C ILE A 46 3.65 0.31 6.14
N ILE A 47 4.92 0.00 5.87
CA ILE A 47 6.06 0.23 6.77
C ILE A 47 6.94 1.28 6.11
N SER A 48 7.09 2.46 6.72
CA SER A 48 8.03 3.49 6.25
C SER A 48 9.21 3.67 7.20
N ILE A 49 8.95 3.70 8.51
CA ILE A 49 9.98 3.90 9.51
C ILE A 49 10.71 2.58 9.79
N GLY A 50 12.04 2.62 9.73
CA GLY A 50 12.90 1.45 9.95
C GLY A 50 13.06 0.54 8.73
N TRP A 51 12.29 0.76 7.65
CA TRP A 51 12.36 -0.05 6.44
C TRP A 51 13.74 -0.03 5.77
N THR A 52 14.31 1.15 5.52
CA THR A 52 15.62 1.27 4.87
C THR A 52 16.70 0.53 5.66
N LYS A 53 16.72 0.72 6.98
CA LYS A 53 17.68 0.03 7.87
C LYS A 53 17.49 -1.49 7.85
N LEU A 54 16.23 -1.95 7.83
CA LEU A 54 15.91 -3.37 7.68
C LEU A 54 16.46 -3.90 6.34
N ALA A 55 16.15 -3.23 5.24
CA ALA A 55 16.59 -3.62 3.91
C ALA A 55 18.13 -3.69 3.80
N GLU A 56 18.84 -2.72 4.36
CA GLU A 56 20.30 -2.72 4.43
C GLU A 56 20.83 -3.88 5.28
N SER A 57 20.24 -4.13 6.45
CA SER A 57 20.69 -5.19 7.36
C SER A 57 20.53 -6.60 6.78
N PHE A 58 19.51 -6.81 5.95
CA PHE A 58 19.26 -8.06 5.23
C PHE A 58 19.88 -8.09 3.83
N GLN A 59 20.58 -7.02 3.43
CA GLN A 59 21.17 -6.85 2.09
C GLN A 59 20.16 -7.12 0.97
N LEU A 60 18.93 -6.62 1.15
CA LEU A 60 17.84 -6.90 0.23
C LEU A 60 18.12 -6.29 -1.15
N PRO A 61 17.94 -7.07 -2.24
CA PRO A 61 17.89 -6.54 -3.59
C PRO A 61 16.78 -5.50 -3.78
N ASN A 62 16.87 -4.76 -4.88
CA ASN A 62 15.76 -3.93 -5.34
C ASN A 62 14.59 -4.81 -5.80
N ASN A 63 13.36 -4.38 -5.50
CA ASN A 63 12.12 -5.07 -5.88
C ASN A 63 12.08 -6.51 -5.36
N VAL A 64 11.85 -6.66 -4.05
CA VAL A 64 11.72 -7.96 -3.41
C VAL A 64 10.37 -8.11 -2.73
N GLU A 65 9.88 -9.34 -2.73
CA GLU A 65 8.85 -9.81 -1.82
C GLU A 65 9.52 -10.47 -0.62
N ILE A 66 9.03 -10.13 0.58
CA ILE A 66 9.52 -10.70 1.84
C ILE A 66 8.38 -11.44 2.50
N GLU A 67 8.61 -12.70 2.83
CA GLU A 67 7.68 -13.48 3.64
C GLU A 67 8.09 -13.40 5.10
N LEU A 68 7.12 -13.03 5.94
CA LEU A 68 7.29 -12.93 7.38
C LEU A 68 6.43 -13.97 8.11
N SER A 69 7.04 -14.69 9.05
CA SER A 69 6.28 -15.47 10.04
C SER A 69 5.91 -14.59 11.23
N TYR A 70 4.64 -14.56 11.62
CA TYR A 70 4.15 -13.80 12.77
C TYR A 70 3.98 -14.69 14.01
N TYR A 71 4.71 -14.41 15.09
CA TYR A 71 4.70 -15.20 16.33
C TYR A 71 3.82 -14.62 17.44
N GLY A 72 3.01 -13.60 17.13
CA GLY A 72 2.29 -12.84 18.15
C GLY A 72 3.15 -11.74 18.78
N LYS A 73 2.51 -10.87 19.57
CA LYS A 73 3.17 -9.78 20.31
C LYS A 73 4.06 -8.86 19.45
N ASN A 74 3.75 -8.73 18.16
CA ASN A 74 4.52 -7.96 17.17
C ASN A 74 5.92 -8.48 16.89
N LEU A 75 6.16 -9.77 17.11
CA LEU A 75 7.39 -10.46 16.76
C LEU A 75 7.24 -11.15 15.42
N PHE A 76 8.20 -10.92 14.53
CA PHE A 76 8.22 -11.50 13.19
C PHE A 76 9.61 -12.03 12.82
N GLU A 77 9.64 -13.05 11.98
CA GLU A 77 10.85 -13.59 11.35
C GLU A 77 10.79 -13.45 9.84
N VAL A 78 11.90 -13.05 9.23
CA VAL A 78 12.05 -13.18 7.77
C VAL A 78 12.34 -14.64 7.43
N ILE A 79 11.39 -15.29 6.77
CA ILE A 79 11.52 -16.71 6.39
C ILE A 79 11.89 -16.90 4.92
N ALA A 80 11.56 -15.94 4.05
CA ALA A 80 11.95 -15.97 2.64
C ALA A 80 12.06 -14.56 2.07
N VAL A 81 12.94 -14.44 1.07
CA VAL A 81 13.09 -13.25 0.22
C VAL A 81 13.06 -13.74 -1.22
N LYS A 82 12.18 -13.15 -2.03
CA LYS A 82 12.00 -13.50 -3.44
C LYS A 82 12.16 -12.24 -4.28
N GLU A 83 12.93 -12.30 -5.36
CA GLU A 83 13.01 -11.19 -6.30
C GLU A 83 11.70 -11.06 -7.08
N ALA A 84 11.17 -9.84 -7.14
CA ALA A 84 9.98 -9.49 -7.90
C ALA A 84 10.41 -8.71 -9.16
N SER A 85 11.08 -9.43 -10.07
CA SER A 85 11.66 -8.86 -11.29
C SER A 85 10.64 -8.65 -12.42
N LEU A 86 9.50 -9.35 -12.39
CA LEU A 86 8.46 -9.26 -13.40
C LEU A 86 7.18 -8.69 -12.80
N PRO A 87 6.48 -7.74 -13.48
CA PRO A 87 5.22 -7.21 -12.99
C PRO A 87 4.13 -8.28 -12.75
N THR A 88 4.19 -9.40 -13.48
CA THR A 88 3.28 -10.55 -13.33
C THR A 88 3.52 -11.38 -12.07
N THR A 89 4.67 -11.26 -11.42
CA THR A 89 4.96 -11.98 -10.18
C THR A 89 4.68 -11.13 -8.95
N ILE A 90 4.35 -9.85 -9.14
CA ILE A 90 4.02 -8.94 -8.05
C ILE A 90 2.60 -9.21 -7.56
N ASN A 91 2.48 -9.48 -6.26
CA ASN A 91 1.20 -9.69 -5.59
C ASN A 91 0.18 -8.57 -5.90
N PRO A 92 -1.10 -8.91 -6.16
CA PRO A 92 -2.05 -7.95 -6.70
C PRO A 92 -2.51 -6.84 -5.72
N PHE A 93 -2.07 -6.86 -4.44
CA PHE A 93 -2.28 -5.72 -3.53
C PHE A 93 -1.29 -4.59 -3.79
N HIS A 94 -0.16 -4.91 -4.39
CA HIS A 94 0.96 -4.00 -4.47
C HIS A 94 0.68 -2.92 -5.51
N SER A 95 1.03 -1.67 -5.22
CA SER A 95 0.80 -0.50 -6.09
C SER A 95 1.37 -0.65 -7.51
N ARG A 96 2.42 -1.46 -7.66
CA ARG A 96 3.10 -1.76 -8.94
C ARG A 96 2.61 -3.04 -9.64
N SER A 97 1.64 -3.76 -9.08
CA SER A 97 1.12 -4.96 -9.71
C SER A 97 0.28 -4.61 -10.94
N ILE A 98 0.42 -5.41 -12.00
CA ILE A 98 -0.46 -5.36 -13.17
C ILE A 98 -1.67 -6.29 -13.01
N HIS A 99 -1.74 -7.01 -11.90
CA HIS A 99 -2.85 -7.89 -11.56
C HIS A 99 -3.81 -7.11 -10.66
N PRO A 100 -5.00 -6.73 -11.14
CA PRO A 100 -5.97 -6.04 -10.30
C PRO A 100 -6.50 -7.01 -9.23
N ARG A 101 -6.38 -6.67 -7.93
CA ARG A 101 -7.06 -7.44 -6.86
C ARG A 101 -8.58 -7.32 -6.96
N LEU A 102 -9.03 -6.10 -7.17
CA LEU A 102 -10.41 -5.60 -7.27
C LEU A 102 -10.37 -4.16 -7.83
N THR A 103 -9.31 -3.85 -8.58
CA THR A 103 -8.93 -2.49 -8.94
C THR A 103 -9.42 -2.24 -10.36
N LYS A 104 -10.36 -1.32 -10.51
CA LYS A 104 -10.70 -0.79 -11.83
C LYS A 104 -9.93 0.50 -12.02
N THR A 105 -8.93 0.46 -12.88
CA THR A 105 -8.10 1.63 -13.21
C THR A 105 -8.84 2.50 -14.22
N PHE A 106 -8.83 3.81 -13.97
CA PHE A 106 -9.40 4.81 -14.89
C PHE A 106 -8.34 5.88 -15.11
N ASP A 107 -7.87 5.99 -16.35
CA ASP A 107 -6.95 7.05 -16.75
C ASP A 107 -7.74 8.21 -17.36
N PHE A 108 -7.44 9.43 -16.92
CA PHE A 108 -8.00 10.65 -17.52
C PHE A 108 -7.07 11.84 -17.33
N ILE A 109 -7.20 12.80 -18.24
CA ILE A 109 -6.37 14.01 -18.27
C ILE A 109 -7.06 15.10 -17.46
N LEU A 110 -6.35 15.67 -16.49
CA LEU A 110 -6.76 16.90 -15.80
C LEU A 110 -6.27 18.09 -16.60
N ASN A 111 -7.20 18.89 -17.14
CA ASN A 111 -6.87 20.14 -17.81
C ASN A 111 -6.66 21.26 -16.77
N ILE A 112 -5.82 22.26 -17.09
CA ILE A 112 -5.49 23.38 -16.18
C ILE A 112 -6.76 24.05 -15.63
N GLY A 113 -7.79 24.25 -16.45
CA GLY A 113 -9.07 24.84 -16.02
C GLY A 113 -9.92 23.96 -15.09
N GLN A 114 -9.57 22.70 -14.88
CA GLN A 114 -10.25 21.79 -13.94
C GLN A 114 -9.52 21.70 -12.59
N ILE A 115 -8.27 22.17 -12.52
CA ILE A 115 -7.46 22.15 -11.30
C ILE A 115 -7.92 23.24 -10.32
N ASP A 116 -8.42 24.36 -10.84
CA ASP A 116 -8.89 25.51 -10.05
C ASP A 116 -10.40 25.48 -9.75
N CYS A 117 -11.12 24.44 -10.22
CA CYS A 117 -12.55 24.28 -9.98
C CYS A 117 -12.81 23.51 -8.67
N ALA A 118 -13.82 23.95 -7.91
CA ALA A 118 -14.31 23.23 -6.72
C ALA A 118 -15.03 21.92 -7.08
N GLU A 119 -15.34 21.71 -8.36
CA GLU A 119 -16.04 20.56 -8.90
C GLU A 119 -15.20 19.91 -10.01
N LEU A 120 -15.00 18.60 -9.89
CA LEU A 120 -14.38 17.80 -10.94
C LEU A 120 -15.51 17.11 -11.73
N LEU A 121 -15.43 17.13 -13.06
CA LEU A 121 -16.29 16.27 -13.86
C LEU A 121 -15.56 14.95 -14.08
N LEU A 122 -16.10 13.87 -13.54
CA LEU A 122 -15.51 12.54 -13.70
C LEU A 122 -15.75 12.02 -15.13
N PRO A 123 -14.79 11.31 -15.72
CA PRO A 123 -15.03 10.57 -16.96
C PRO A 123 -16.22 9.63 -16.81
N PRO A 124 -17.07 9.45 -17.85
CA PRO A 124 -18.28 8.63 -17.76
C PRO A 124 -18.03 7.21 -17.24
N ALA A 125 -16.91 6.59 -17.62
CA ALA A 125 -16.55 5.26 -17.18
C ALA A 125 -16.32 5.17 -15.65
N LEU A 126 -15.64 6.17 -15.08
CA LEU A 126 -15.41 6.28 -13.64
C LEU A 126 -16.70 6.64 -12.91
N GLY A 127 -17.43 7.64 -13.40
CA GLY A 127 -18.72 8.05 -12.81
C GLY A 127 -19.73 6.90 -12.72
N ASN A 128 -19.92 6.16 -13.83
CA ASN A 128 -20.82 5.00 -13.86
C ASN A 128 -20.38 3.90 -12.90
N TYR A 129 -19.08 3.66 -12.78
CA TYR A 129 -18.55 2.66 -11.87
C TYR A 129 -18.84 3.02 -10.41
N LEU A 130 -18.69 4.30 -10.02
CA LEU A 130 -18.97 4.75 -8.67
C LEU A 130 -20.46 4.65 -8.33
N GLN A 131 -21.32 5.08 -9.25
CA GLN A 131 -22.77 4.99 -9.09
C GLN A 131 -23.24 3.54 -8.98
N HIS A 132 -22.74 2.64 -9.83
CA HIS A 132 -23.15 1.25 -9.84
C HIS A 132 -22.78 0.49 -8.55
N ASN A 133 -21.70 0.92 -7.88
CA ASN A 133 -21.20 0.28 -6.66
C ASN A 133 -21.55 1.08 -5.38
N ASP A 134 -22.38 2.11 -5.49
CA ASP A 134 -22.80 3.00 -4.38
C ASP A 134 -21.62 3.60 -3.58
N TYR A 135 -20.56 3.99 -4.28
CA TYR A 135 -19.43 4.68 -3.66
C TYR A 135 -19.73 6.17 -3.52
N GLN A 136 -19.89 6.61 -2.27
CA GLN A 136 -20.25 7.98 -1.92
C GLN A 136 -19.03 8.93 -1.81
N GLN A 137 -17.82 8.37 -1.68
CA GLN A 137 -16.60 9.13 -1.42
C GLN A 137 -15.44 8.58 -2.25
N LEU A 138 -14.62 9.50 -2.73
CA LEU A 138 -13.36 9.19 -3.40
C LEU A 138 -12.21 9.79 -2.60
N LEU A 139 -11.21 8.97 -2.31
CA LEU A 139 -9.94 9.44 -1.78
C LEU A 139 -8.95 9.55 -2.94
N LEU A 140 -8.53 10.77 -3.28
CA LEU A 140 -7.47 10.99 -4.27
C LEU A 140 -6.12 10.95 -3.55
N CYS A 141 -5.29 9.99 -3.92
CA CYS A 141 -3.92 9.86 -3.45
C CYS A 141 -2.96 10.32 -4.56
N GLY A 142 -2.34 11.49 -4.38
CA GLY A 142 -1.24 11.92 -5.26
C GLY A 142 0.10 11.30 -4.87
N ASP A 143 1.12 11.44 -5.72
CA ASP A 143 2.46 10.82 -5.62
C ASP A 143 3.28 11.09 -4.34
N ASN A 144 2.73 11.78 -3.34
CA ASN A 144 3.44 12.16 -2.10
C ASN A 144 2.62 11.92 -0.82
N ASN A 145 1.69 10.96 -0.79
CA ASN A 145 0.80 10.71 0.36
C ASN A 145 -0.06 11.93 0.79
N LYS A 146 -0.14 12.98 -0.05
CA LYS A 146 -1.10 14.08 0.14
C LYS A 146 -2.49 13.55 -0.21
N LYS A 147 -3.35 13.50 0.81
CA LYS A 147 -4.73 13.06 0.71
C LYS A 147 -5.63 14.27 0.49
N ALA A 148 -6.47 14.22 -0.53
CA ALA A 148 -7.60 15.12 -0.68
C ALA A 148 -8.88 14.29 -0.64
N THR A 149 -9.82 14.70 0.21
CA THR A 149 -11.17 14.11 0.26
C THR A 149 -12.09 14.99 -0.56
N VAL A 150 -12.71 14.43 -1.59
CA VAL A 150 -13.73 15.11 -2.39
C VAL A 150 -15.09 14.51 -2.03
N GLN A 151 -16.07 15.35 -1.72
CA GLN A 151 -17.44 14.96 -1.39
C GLN A 151 -18.44 15.64 -2.33
N ASN A 152 -19.57 14.95 -2.55
CA ASN A 152 -20.73 15.33 -3.36
C ASN A 152 -20.51 15.34 -4.89
N TRP A 153 -21.11 14.35 -5.57
CA TRP A 153 -21.16 14.24 -7.04
C TRP A 153 -22.61 14.25 -7.57
N LEU A 154 -23.58 14.65 -6.75
CA LEU A 154 -25.00 14.62 -7.10
C LEU A 154 -25.56 16.04 -7.16
N THR A 155 -25.61 16.58 -8.37
CA THR A 155 -26.66 17.49 -8.84
C THR A 155 -27.13 17.02 -10.19
#